data_AF-A0A9W8UR03-F1
#
_entry.id   AF-A0A9W8UR03-F1
#
_cell.length_a   1.000
_cell.length_b   1.000
_cell.length_c   1.000
_cell.angle_alpha   90.00
_cell.angle_beta   90.00
_cell.angle_gamma   90.00
#
_symmetry.space_group_name_H-M   'P 1'
#
loop_
_entity.id
_entity.type
_entity.pdbx_description
1 polymer ?
#
loop_
_entity_poly.entity_id
_entity_poly.type
_entity_poly.pdbx_seq_one_letter_code
_entity_poly.pdbx_strand_id
1 'polypeptide(L)'
;MAPTASIIALAATALLGQLSRASYTEQPPCTDPFTPFAKLGCVSKSDFDFRSAADQASMTVAKCTAVCKGNSYRYAALTYYGVCYCGNVITGQQQDDSKCSYKCTGNPDESCGGPDSSYSVWQDPTFPKTADQVSVSDYQAQGCYTDQSPRSLGHPQSIDGGVTPEKCISACKAQGYPYAGTEYGGECWCDSYLASQASKVSDAECQKPCSGDGSKTCGGANRINIYFAKDLESTEPCTSSVTTSSTTATPTPTTSTSSTSSVTTTTGTSTTSTGTGTTSTSTGTGTTSTGTTSTGTTSTGTTSTGTTSTGTTSTGTTSTGTTSTGTTSTGTTSTGTTSTGTTSTGTTSTGTTSTGTTSTGTTSTGTTSTGTTSTGTGTTSTSTGTSTTSTGTTSTGTGTTSTGTGTSTTSTTTTTSSKTFTTSTRTSTTSSCVPAPTQVCVEGSDWIGHEPICGVPLPPVSCSDNKGDYGKNPFKLFNLPDKSKCPIFPKASLACIEACGVQLKQCLKATCLFGRDGLETSENDGHGKRTLGLIKDIKCKKQFALCVAANKLINPNVCKDYCPK
;
A
#
# COMPACT_ATOMS: atom_id res chain seq x y z
N MET A 1 32.61 -32.05 -72.53
CA MET A 1 33.03 -30.67 -72.21
C MET A 1 31.77 -29.89 -71.86
N ALA A 2 31.71 -29.42 -70.60
CA ALA A 2 30.64 -28.66 -69.90
C ALA A 2 29.20 -29.22 -69.93
N PRO A 3 28.59 -29.39 -68.75
CA PRO A 3 27.26 -28.79 -68.57
C PRO A 3 27.00 -28.17 -67.17
N THR A 4 26.23 -27.08 -67.20
CA THR A 4 25.16 -26.61 -66.27
C THR A 4 25.28 -26.74 -64.74
N ALA A 5 25.14 -25.62 -64.03
CA ALA A 5 24.46 -25.50 -62.72
C ALA A 5 23.99 -24.03 -62.54
N SER A 6 22.68 -23.76 -62.67
CA SER A 6 21.67 -23.63 -61.60
C SER A 6 21.82 -22.37 -60.74
N ILE A 7 20.94 -21.41 -61.02
CA ILE A 7 20.61 -20.25 -60.20
C ILE A 7 19.68 -20.73 -59.08
N ILE A 8 20.13 -20.67 -57.82
CA ILE A 8 19.26 -20.78 -56.64
C ILE A 8 19.36 -19.47 -55.87
N ALA A 9 18.22 -18.80 -55.76
CA ALA A 9 18.02 -17.66 -54.89
C ALA A 9 18.15 -18.10 -53.42
N LEU A 10 19.03 -17.46 -52.66
CA LEU A 10 19.07 -17.53 -51.20
C LEU A 10 18.53 -16.22 -50.64
N ALA A 11 17.23 -16.23 -50.36
CA ALA A 11 16.56 -15.23 -49.56
C ALA A 11 16.74 -15.55 -48.06
N ALA A 12 17.09 -14.50 -47.32
CA ALA A 12 16.86 -14.23 -45.89
C ALA A 12 16.66 -15.41 -44.91
N THR A 13 17.55 -15.51 -43.92
CA THR A 13 17.20 -15.79 -42.51
C THR A 13 18.42 -15.54 -41.61
N ALA A 14 18.74 -14.27 -41.37
CA ALA A 14 19.41 -13.88 -40.12
C ALA A 14 18.28 -13.49 -39.15
N LEU A 15 17.72 -14.50 -38.49
CA LEU A 15 16.64 -14.31 -37.52
C LEU A 15 17.20 -13.62 -36.27
N LEU A 16 16.77 -12.38 -36.11
CA LEU A 16 16.57 -11.61 -34.87
C LEU A 16 16.72 -12.43 -33.58
N GLY A 17 17.93 -12.45 -33.02
CA GLY A 17 18.18 -12.69 -31.60
C GLY A 17 17.98 -11.40 -30.79
N GLN A 18 16.86 -10.71 -30.99
CA GLN A 18 16.38 -9.75 -30.00
C GLN A 18 15.48 -10.54 -29.07
N LEU A 19 16.07 -11.03 -27.98
CA LEU A 19 15.32 -11.40 -26.79
C LEU A 19 14.42 -10.20 -26.47
N SER A 20 13.13 -10.33 -26.79
CA SER A 20 12.06 -9.60 -26.12
C SER A 20 12.17 -9.96 -24.66
N ARG A 21 13.03 -9.25 -23.93
CA ARG A 21 12.99 -9.23 -22.47
C ARG A 21 11.57 -8.79 -22.14
N ALA A 22 10.79 -9.74 -21.62
CA ALA A 22 9.61 -9.45 -20.84
C ALA A 22 9.90 -8.18 -20.02
N SER A 23 9.03 -7.18 -20.13
CA SER A 23 9.17 -5.90 -19.45
C SER A 23 8.87 -6.09 -17.95
N TYR A 24 9.70 -6.89 -17.28
CA TYR A 24 9.65 -7.02 -15.83
C TYR A 24 10.02 -5.67 -15.23
N THR A 25 9.05 -5.07 -14.54
CA THR A 25 9.27 -3.81 -13.81
C THR A 25 9.56 -4.18 -12.36
N GLU A 26 10.81 -4.03 -11.95
CA GLU A 26 11.23 -4.24 -10.55
C GLU A 26 10.35 -3.40 -9.62
N GLN A 27 9.65 -4.10 -8.73
CA GLN A 27 8.91 -3.49 -7.64
C GLN A 27 9.88 -2.95 -6.59
N PRO A 28 9.47 -1.93 -5.81
CA PRO A 28 10.28 -1.43 -4.72
C PRO A 28 10.68 -2.55 -3.75
N PRO A 29 11.86 -2.44 -3.11
CA PRO A 29 12.26 -3.37 -2.06
C PRO A 29 11.29 -3.27 -0.87
N CYS A 30 11.25 -4.33 -0.08
CA CYS A 30 10.46 -4.35 1.13
C CYS A 30 11.03 -3.37 2.16
N THR A 31 10.20 -2.41 2.60
CA THR A 31 10.59 -1.39 3.58
C THR A 31 10.16 -1.73 5.00
N ASP A 32 9.12 -2.53 5.13
CA ASP A 32 8.62 -2.97 6.43
C ASP A 32 9.52 -4.11 6.96
N PRO A 33 9.72 -4.24 8.29
CA PRO A 33 10.43 -5.38 8.84
C PRO A 33 9.76 -6.68 8.40
N PHE A 34 10.56 -7.65 7.95
CA PHE A 34 10.09 -8.97 7.53
C PHE A 34 10.96 -10.07 8.14
N THR A 35 10.42 -11.29 8.19
CA THR A 35 11.17 -12.46 8.65
C THR A 35 12.48 -12.61 7.86
N PRO A 36 13.65 -12.58 8.51
CA PRO A 36 14.92 -12.65 7.81
C PRO A 36 15.06 -13.93 6.98
N PHE A 37 15.61 -13.80 5.77
CA PHE A 37 15.88 -14.97 4.95
C PHE A 37 16.98 -15.82 5.59
N ALA A 38 16.79 -17.14 5.56
CA ALA A 38 17.77 -18.10 6.06
C ALA A 38 18.85 -18.37 5.01
N LYS A 39 20.13 -18.37 5.40
CA LYS A 39 21.23 -18.74 4.49
C LYS A 39 21.11 -20.22 4.12
N LEU A 40 21.06 -20.52 2.82
CA LEU A 40 21.09 -21.89 2.30
C LEU A 40 22.50 -22.38 1.98
N GLY A 41 23.39 -21.48 1.56
CA GLY A 41 24.78 -21.81 1.25
C GLY A 41 25.20 -21.32 -0.13
N CYS A 42 26.20 -21.98 -0.70
CA CYS A 42 26.73 -21.69 -2.03
C CYS A 42 26.15 -22.62 -3.09
N VAL A 43 25.72 -22.08 -4.23
CA VAL A 43 25.28 -22.87 -5.38
C VAL A 43 26.00 -22.44 -6.66
N SER A 44 26.11 -23.38 -7.60
CA SER A 44 26.62 -23.13 -8.94
C SER A 44 25.71 -22.20 -9.74
N LYS A 45 26.08 -21.92 -10.98
CA LYS A 45 25.22 -21.22 -11.94
C LYS A 45 23.79 -21.76 -11.88
N SER A 46 22.86 -20.85 -11.63
CA SER A 46 21.43 -21.10 -11.53
C SER A 46 20.71 -20.05 -12.39
N ASP A 47 19.62 -20.46 -13.02
CA ASP A 47 18.79 -19.57 -13.82
C ASP A 47 17.79 -18.86 -12.91
N PHE A 48 18.24 -17.76 -12.31
CA PHE A 48 17.36 -16.89 -11.53
C PHE A 48 16.50 -16.04 -12.46
N ASP A 49 15.23 -15.91 -12.11
CA ASP A 49 14.19 -15.24 -12.89
C ASP A 49 14.49 -13.75 -13.10
N PHE A 50 15.11 -13.12 -12.10
CA PHE A 50 15.22 -11.68 -12.02
C PHE A 50 16.59 -11.22 -11.51
N ARG A 51 17.18 -10.22 -12.18
CA ARG A 51 18.37 -9.49 -11.73
C ARG A 51 17.98 -8.09 -11.29
N SER A 52 18.23 -7.75 -10.03
CA SER A 52 17.90 -6.43 -9.48
C SER A 52 18.77 -5.32 -10.07
N ALA A 53 18.17 -4.12 -10.20
CA ALA A 53 18.83 -2.86 -10.49
C ALA A 53 19.45 -2.19 -9.26
N ALA A 54 19.32 -2.79 -8.07
CA ALA A 54 19.91 -2.28 -6.84
C ALA A 54 21.42 -2.07 -6.99
N ASP A 55 21.90 -0.93 -6.49
CA ASP A 55 23.29 -0.52 -6.63
C ASP A 55 24.24 -1.54 -5.97
N GLN A 56 25.09 -2.13 -6.82
CA GLN A 56 26.12 -3.09 -6.44
C GLN A 56 27.26 -2.45 -5.67
N ALA A 57 27.51 -1.13 -5.76
CA ALA A 57 28.62 -0.51 -5.04
C ALA A 57 28.43 -0.47 -3.51
N SER A 58 27.19 -0.67 -3.06
CA SER A 58 26.77 -0.62 -1.66
C SER A 58 25.89 -1.82 -1.30
N MET A 59 26.17 -2.99 -1.88
CA MET A 59 25.33 -4.17 -1.69
C MET A 59 25.58 -4.85 -0.35
N THR A 60 24.51 -5.26 0.30
CA THR A 60 24.50 -6.14 1.48
C THR A 60 23.49 -7.27 1.25
N VAL A 61 23.59 -8.32 2.06
CA VAL A 61 22.61 -9.40 2.10
C VAL A 61 21.21 -8.84 2.36
N ALA A 62 21.07 -7.98 3.37
CA ALA A 62 19.81 -7.36 3.75
C ALA A 62 19.17 -6.57 2.59
N LYS A 63 19.97 -5.84 1.82
CA LYS A 63 19.50 -5.07 0.66
C LYS A 63 18.95 -6.00 -0.42
N CYS A 64 19.65 -7.09 -0.72
CA CYS A 64 19.20 -8.05 -1.72
C CYS A 64 17.94 -8.82 -1.28
N THR A 65 17.91 -9.32 -0.05
CA THR A 65 16.74 -10.02 0.49
C THR A 65 15.51 -9.11 0.56
N ALA A 66 15.69 -7.82 0.87
CA ALA A 66 14.59 -6.84 0.84
C ALA A 66 14.05 -6.63 -0.57
N VAL A 67 14.91 -6.54 -1.59
CA VAL A 67 14.46 -6.48 -2.99
C VAL A 67 13.66 -7.73 -3.34
N CYS A 68 14.19 -8.93 -3.08
CA CYS A 68 13.52 -10.17 -3.45
C CYS A 68 12.20 -10.38 -2.71
N LYS A 69 12.13 -10.02 -1.42
CA LYS A 69 10.89 -10.02 -0.63
C LYS A 69 9.86 -9.03 -1.19
N GLY A 70 10.27 -7.82 -1.55
CA GLY A 70 9.41 -6.80 -2.17
C GLY A 70 8.83 -7.24 -3.52
N ASN A 71 9.57 -8.09 -4.23
CA ASN A 71 9.19 -8.65 -5.52
C ASN A 71 8.56 -10.05 -5.42
N SER A 72 8.21 -10.48 -4.20
CA SER A 72 7.54 -11.76 -3.90
C SER A 72 8.30 -13.02 -4.35
N TYR A 73 9.63 -12.96 -4.36
CA TYR A 73 10.47 -14.11 -4.67
C TYR A 73 10.91 -14.87 -3.41
N ARG A 74 10.92 -16.19 -3.51
CA ARG A 74 11.33 -17.09 -2.42
C ARG A 74 12.83 -17.06 -2.14
N TYR A 75 13.65 -16.87 -3.16
CA TYR A 75 15.11 -16.91 -3.04
C TYR A 75 15.73 -15.59 -3.42
N ALA A 76 16.74 -15.20 -2.65
CA ALA A 76 17.67 -14.14 -2.95
C ALA A 76 19.06 -14.74 -3.15
N ALA A 77 19.78 -14.28 -4.17
CA ALA A 77 21.10 -14.79 -4.51
C ALA A 77 22.05 -13.65 -4.83
N LEU A 78 23.27 -13.73 -4.30
CA LEU A 78 24.33 -12.75 -4.52
C LEU A 78 25.52 -13.40 -5.19
N THR A 79 26.04 -12.76 -6.22
CA THR A 79 27.28 -13.16 -6.90
C THR A 79 28.20 -11.98 -7.15
N TYR A 80 29.47 -12.26 -7.43
CA TYR A 80 30.44 -11.27 -7.89
C TYR A 80 30.44 -9.98 -7.04
N TYR A 81 30.70 -10.09 -5.74
CA TYR A 81 30.76 -8.99 -4.77
C TYR A 81 29.42 -8.27 -4.48
N GLY A 82 28.30 -8.71 -5.06
CA GLY A 82 26.98 -8.18 -4.71
C GLY A 82 26.04 -7.89 -5.87
N VAL A 83 26.15 -8.61 -6.99
CA VAL A 83 25.08 -8.63 -7.99
C VAL A 83 23.91 -9.44 -7.42
N CYS A 84 22.78 -8.79 -7.21
CA CYS A 84 21.59 -9.39 -6.63
C CYS A 84 20.68 -10.01 -7.68
N TYR A 85 20.26 -11.25 -7.44
CA TYR A 85 19.28 -12.01 -8.21
C TYR A 85 18.18 -12.52 -7.30
N CYS A 86 16.98 -12.67 -7.85
CA CYS A 86 15.85 -13.30 -7.17
C CYS A 86 15.23 -14.37 -8.06
N GLY A 87 14.63 -15.37 -7.43
CA GLY A 87 13.90 -16.41 -8.15
C GLY A 87 13.03 -17.25 -7.22
N ASN A 88 12.17 -18.06 -7.82
CA ASN A 88 11.26 -18.95 -7.09
C ASN A 88 11.76 -20.38 -6.95
N VAL A 89 12.75 -20.76 -7.75
CA VAL A 89 13.41 -22.07 -7.74
C VAL A 89 14.93 -21.91 -7.78
N ILE A 90 15.64 -22.92 -7.29
CA ILE A 90 17.09 -23.03 -7.41
C ILE A 90 17.36 -24.22 -8.32
N THR A 91 18.02 -23.99 -9.46
CA THR A 91 18.42 -25.06 -10.40
C THR A 91 19.90 -25.39 -10.32
N GLY A 92 20.70 -24.49 -9.72
CA GLY A 92 22.12 -24.70 -9.43
C GLY A 92 22.36 -25.81 -8.41
N GLN A 93 23.50 -26.49 -8.53
CA GLN A 93 23.92 -27.53 -7.60
C GLN A 93 24.60 -26.91 -6.38
N GLN A 94 24.44 -27.53 -5.21
CA GLN A 94 25.16 -27.12 -4.00
C GLN A 94 26.67 -27.22 -4.21
N GLN A 95 27.39 -26.20 -3.75
CA GLN A 95 28.84 -26.13 -3.79
C GLN A 95 29.41 -25.99 -2.37
N ASP A 96 30.72 -26.18 -2.28
CA ASP A 96 31.45 -25.84 -1.06
C ASP A 96 31.34 -24.34 -0.78
N ASP A 97 31.05 -23.98 0.47
CA ASP A 97 30.85 -22.59 0.88
C ASP A 97 32.06 -21.69 0.61
N SER A 98 33.27 -22.25 0.51
CA SER A 98 34.50 -21.50 0.13
C SER A 98 34.44 -20.92 -1.28
N LYS A 99 33.64 -21.51 -2.18
CA LYS A 99 33.40 -20.97 -3.53
C LYS A 99 32.61 -19.67 -3.49
N CYS A 100 31.89 -19.40 -2.41
CA CYS A 100 31.14 -18.17 -2.22
C CYS A 100 31.76 -17.26 -1.15
N SER A 101 33.06 -17.00 -1.28
CA SER A 101 33.86 -16.27 -0.29
C SER A 101 34.05 -14.77 -0.60
N TYR A 102 33.51 -14.26 -1.71
CA TYR A 102 33.63 -12.83 -2.03
C TYR A 102 32.85 -12.01 -1.03
N LYS A 103 33.44 -10.90 -0.61
CA LYS A 103 32.85 -9.99 0.36
C LYS A 103 31.83 -9.07 -0.30
N CYS A 104 30.76 -8.75 0.41
CA CYS A 104 29.82 -7.77 -0.08
C CYS A 104 30.44 -6.37 -0.09
N THR A 105 30.18 -5.59 -1.13
CA THR A 105 30.71 -4.22 -1.30
C THR A 105 30.21 -3.25 -0.22
N GLY A 106 29.00 -3.43 0.28
CA GLY A 106 28.39 -2.63 1.34
C GLY A 106 28.65 -3.16 2.76
N ASN A 107 29.05 -4.43 2.90
CA ASN A 107 29.41 -5.02 4.20
C ASN A 107 30.46 -6.15 4.02
N PRO A 108 31.73 -5.92 4.37
CA PRO A 108 32.80 -6.90 4.16
C PRO A 108 32.71 -8.15 5.05
N ASP A 109 31.88 -8.13 6.08
CA ASP A 109 31.66 -9.30 6.96
C ASP A 109 30.71 -10.33 6.33
N GLU A 110 29.95 -9.92 5.31
CA GLU A 110 28.99 -10.76 4.60
C GLU A 110 29.62 -11.41 3.36
N SER A 111 29.04 -12.55 2.95
CA SER A 111 29.43 -13.26 1.73
C SER A 111 28.46 -12.93 0.59
N CYS A 112 28.97 -12.55 -0.58
CA CYS A 112 28.22 -12.13 -1.76
C CYS A 112 28.67 -12.93 -3.01
N GLY A 113 28.64 -14.25 -2.88
CA GLY A 113 28.99 -15.23 -3.91
C GLY A 113 30.49 -15.33 -4.18
N GLY A 114 30.86 -15.70 -5.40
CA GLY A 114 32.27 -15.91 -5.74
C GLY A 114 32.54 -16.09 -7.23
N PRO A 115 33.70 -16.67 -7.61
CA PRO A 115 34.07 -16.85 -9.01
C PRO A 115 33.16 -17.86 -9.73
N ASP A 116 33.30 -17.97 -11.05
CA ASP A 116 32.71 -19.04 -11.87
C ASP A 116 31.18 -19.19 -11.72
N SER A 117 30.46 -18.07 -11.60
CA SER A 117 29.00 -18.08 -11.37
C SER A 117 28.61 -18.83 -10.09
N SER A 118 29.37 -18.65 -9.02
CA SER A 118 29.01 -19.12 -7.68
C SER A 118 28.12 -18.09 -6.97
N TYR A 119 27.00 -18.53 -6.42
CA TYR A 119 25.98 -17.71 -5.79
C TYR A 119 25.84 -18.06 -4.31
N SER A 120 25.99 -17.09 -3.42
CA SER A 120 25.49 -17.20 -2.05
C SER A 120 23.97 -17.07 -2.12
N VAL A 121 23.23 -17.99 -1.50
CA VAL A 121 21.76 -18.02 -1.58
C VAL A 121 21.13 -17.97 -0.20
N TRP A 122 20.04 -17.21 -0.11
CA TRP A 122 19.18 -17.11 1.05
C TRP A 122 17.73 -17.41 0.64
N GLN A 123 17.01 -18.06 1.53
CA GLN A 123 15.63 -18.48 1.34
C GLN A 123 14.72 -17.76 2.32
N ASP A 124 13.59 -17.28 1.81
CA ASP A 124 12.47 -16.84 2.62
C ASP A 124 11.78 -18.04 3.32
N PRO A 125 11.81 -18.12 4.66
CA PRO A 125 11.18 -19.23 5.37
C PRO A 125 9.65 -19.12 5.42
N THR A 126 9.05 -18.01 4.98
CA THR A 126 7.60 -17.80 5.08
C THR A 126 6.80 -18.39 3.91
N PHE A 127 7.44 -19.04 2.95
CA PHE A 127 6.74 -19.76 1.88
C PHE A 127 6.31 -21.16 2.36
N PRO A 128 5.00 -21.49 2.37
CA PRO A 128 4.49 -22.75 2.91
C PRO A 128 5.02 -24.00 2.23
N LYS A 129 5.09 -23.99 0.89
CA LYS A 129 5.48 -25.16 0.09
C LYS A 129 6.40 -24.79 -1.06
N THR A 130 7.26 -25.73 -1.46
CA THR A 130 8.07 -25.62 -2.67
C THR A 130 7.28 -26.04 -3.92
N ALA A 131 7.79 -25.72 -5.11
CA ALA A 131 7.16 -26.03 -6.39
C ALA A 131 6.83 -27.52 -6.59
N ASP A 132 7.69 -28.41 -6.11
CA ASP A 132 7.55 -29.87 -6.17
C ASP A 132 6.47 -30.41 -5.22
N GLN A 133 6.17 -29.68 -4.15
CA GLN A 133 5.15 -30.04 -3.15
C GLN A 133 3.75 -29.56 -3.55
N VAL A 134 3.63 -28.77 -4.61
CA VAL A 134 2.36 -28.23 -5.11
C VAL A 134 1.91 -29.01 -6.34
N SER A 135 0.60 -29.25 -6.43
CA SER A 135 -0.07 -29.92 -7.53
C SER A 135 -0.77 -28.90 -8.44
N VAL A 136 -1.11 -29.31 -9.68
CA VAL A 136 -1.85 -28.45 -10.61
C VAL A 136 -3.24 -28.09 -10.05
N SER A 137 -3.86 -29.01 -9.29
CA SER A 137 -5.15 -28.81 -8.65
C SER A 137 -5.15 -27.79 -7.51
N ASP A 138 -3.98 -27.43 -6.98
CA ASP A 138 -3.88 -26.40 -5.92
C ASP A 138 -4.04 -24.97 -6.48
N TYR A 139 -3.95 -24.80 -7.80
CA TYR A 139 -4.22 -23.53 -8.46
C TYR A 139 -5.73 -23.33 -8.59
N GLN A 140 -6.23 -22.28 -7.95
CA GLN A 140 -7.62 -21.89 -8.00
C GLN A 140 -7.84 -20.81 -9.07
N ALA A 141 -8.88 -20.97 -9.88
CA ALA A 141 -9.28 -19.93 -10.83
C ALA A 141 -9.71 -18.66 -10.09
N GLN A 142 -9.06 -17.55 -10.39
CA GLN A 142 -9.37 -16.23 -9.84
C GLN A 142 -10.37 -15.45 -10.72
N GLY A 143 -10.54 -15.87 -11.97
CA GLY A 143 -11.45 -15.30 -12.95
C GLY A 143 -10.73 -14.52 -14.05
N CYS A 144 -11.49 -13.72 -14.80
CA CYS A 144 -11.00 -12.90 -15.90
C CYS A 144 -10.48 -11.53 -15.44
N TYR A 145 -9.31 -11.14 -15.92
CA TYR A 145 -8.68 -9.85 -15.63
C TYR A 145 -8.35 -9.10 -16.92
N THR A 146 -8.30 -7.77 -16.84
CA THR A 146 -7.71 -6.96 -17.90
C THR A 146 -6.23 -7.30 -18.06
N ASP A 147 -5.73 -7.28 -19.30
CA ASP A 147 -4.31 -7.38 -19.61
C ASP A 147 -3.96 -6.27 -20.61
N GLN A 148 -3.12 -5.34 -20.21
CA GLN A 148 -2.81 -4.12 -20.98
C GLN A 148 -1.29 -3.90 -20.97
N SER A 149 -0.82 -2.70 -21.31
CA SER A 149 0.59 -2.34 -21.09
C SER A 149 0.71 -1.44 -19.85
N PRO A 150 1.54 -1.78 -18.84
CA PRO A 150 2.27 -3.04 -18.68
C PRO A 150 1.33 -4.24 -18.47
N ARG A 151 1.81 -5.46 -18.80
CA ARG A 151 1.01 -6.70 -18.74
C ARG A 151 0.71 -7.13 -17.32
N SER A 152 -0.36 -7.91 -17.15
CA SER A 152 -0.83 -8.38 -15.86
C SER A 152 0.07 -9.44 -15.24
N LEU A 153 0.65 -10.31 -16.08
CA LEU A 153 1.71 -11.27 -15.73
C LEU A 153 2.87 -11.12 -16.72
N GLY A 154 4.09 -11.01 -16.21
CA GLY A 154 5.25 -10.60 -16.98
C GLY A 154 6.01 -11.73 -17.69
N HIS A 155 5.93 -12.98 -17.22
CA HIS A 155 6.84 -14.06 -17.65
C HIS A 155 6.16 -15.03 -18.63
N PRO A 156 6.42 -14.93 -19.95
CA PRO A 156 5.77 -15.79 -20.94
C PRO A 156 6.30 -17.22 -20.87
N GLN A 157 5.44 -18.18 -21.17
CA GLN A 157 5.80 -19.59 -21.29
C GLN A 157 5.48 -20.13 -22.67
N SER A 158 6.42 -20.87 -23.24
CA SER A 158 6.19 -21.66 -24.44
C SER A 158 5.57 -23.00 -24.07
N ILE A 159 4.39 -23.28 -24.62
CA ILE A 159 3.65 -24.52 -24.35
C ILE A 159 3.56 -25.35 -25.62
N ASP A 160 4.15 -26.53 -25.60
CA ASP A 160 4.11 -27.46 -26.72
C ASP A 160 2.72 -28.09 -26.93
N GLY A 161 2.34 -28.21 -28.20
CA GLY A 161 1.05 -28.81 -28.59
C GLY A 161 -0.17 -27.99 -28.16
N GLY A 162 -0.02 -26.66 -28.06
CA GLY A 162 -1.11 -25.72 -27.76
C GLY A 162 -1.38 -25.52 -26.26
N VAL A 163 -1.82 -24.31 -25.93
CA VAL A 163 -2.11 -23.87 -24.56
C VAL A 163 -3.42 -24.47 -24.08
N THR A 164 -3.43 -24.93 -22.83
CA THR A 164 -4.61 -25.22 -22.01
C THR A 164 -4.34 -24.67 -20.61
N PRO A 165 -5.37 -24.43 -19.77
CA PRO A 165 -5.16 -23.99 -18.40
C PRO A 165 -4.20 -24.88 -17.63
N GLU A 166 -4.35 -26.20 -17.72
CA GLU A 166 -3.55 -27.16 -16.95
C GLU A 166 -2.10 -27.22 -17.42
N LYS A 167 -1.85 -27.15 -18.73
CA LYS A 167 -0.48 -27.05 -19.26
C LYS A 167 0.19 -25.75 -18.83
N CYS A 168 -0.54 -24.64 -18.86
CA CYS A 168 -0.02 -23.34 -18.45
C CYS A 168 0.31 -23.32 -16.95
N ILE A 169 -0.62 -23.78 -16.11
CA ILE A 169 -0.41 -23.93 -14.67
C ILE A 169 0.80 -24.84 -14.40
N SER A 170 0.91 -25.96 -15.10
CA SER A 170 2.05 -26.89 -14.93
C SER A 170 3.39 -26.21 -15.23
N ALA A 171 3.46 -25.39 -16.29
CA ALA A 171 4.67 -24.66 -16.66
C ALA A 171 5.03 -23.56 -15.65
N CYS A 172 4.05 -22.79 -15.17
CA CYS A 172 4.27 -21.77 -14.15
C CYS A 172 4.69 -22.37 -12.82
N LYS A 173 4.02 -23.46 -12.41
CA LYS A 173 4.34 -24.21 -11.20
C LYS A 173 5.75 -24.77 -11.24
N ALA A 174 6.21 -25.30 -12.38
CA ALA A 174 7.57 -25.83 -12.52
C ALA A 174 8.64 -24.76 -12.27
N GLN A 175 8.31 -23.49 -12.48
CA GLN A 175 9.16 -22.33 -12.14
C GLN A 175 8.83 -21.72 -10.77
N GLY A 176 7.92 -22.31 -10.00
CA GLY A 176 7.55 -21.86 -8.66
C GLY A 176 6.69 -20.60 -8.63
N TYR A 177 6.09 -20.18 -9.74
CA TYR A 177 5.25 -18.98 -9.78
C TYR A 177 3.86 -19.24 -9.19
N PRO A 178 3.42 -18.49 -8.15
CA PRO A 178 2.08 -18.63 -7.60
C PRO A 178 0.98 -18.21 -8.59
N TYR A 179 1.27 -17.34 -9.56
CA TYR A 179 0.32 -16.94 -10.59
C TYR A 179 0.62 -17.61 -11.93
N ALA A 180 -0.45 -18.12 -12.55
CA ALA A 180 -0.49 -18.55 -13.93
C ALA A 180 -1.65 -17.86 -14.64
N GLY A 181 -1.51 -17.62 -15.95
CA GLY A 181 -2.60 -17.06 -16.71
C GLY A 181 -2.55 -17.37 -18.19
N THR A 182 -3.72 -17.53 -18.78
CA THR A 182 -3.89 -17.83 -20.21
C THR A 182 -4.56 -16.66 -20.91
N GLU A 183 -3.98 -16.21 -22.01
CA GLU A 183 -4.49 -15.10 -22.82
C GLU A 183 -4.63 -15.50 -24.30
N TYR A 184 -5.58 -14.86 -24.99
CA TYR A 184 -5.78 -14.91 -26.44
C TYR A 184 -5.88 -16.32 -27.04
N GLY A 185 -6.26 -17.33 -26.25
CA GLY A 185 -6.37 -18.72 -26.67
C GLY A 185 -5.03 -19.46 -26.81
N GLY A 186 -3.91 -18.75 -26.88
CA GLY A 186 -2.62 -19.32 -27.30
C GLY A 186 -1.43 -18.90 -26.45
N GLU A 187 -1.64 -18.06 -25.45
CA GLU A 187 -0.55 -17.53 -24.64
C GLU A 187 -0.64 -18.03 -23.21
N CYS A 188 0.52 -18.29 -22.62
CA CYS A 188 0.66 -18.65 -21.22
C CYS A 188 1.65 -17.70 -20.56
N TRP A 189 1.29 -17.21 -19.38
CA TRP A 189 2.04 -16.21 -18.64
C TRP A 189 2.08 -16.57 -17.16
N CYS A 190 3.20 -16.31 -16.52
CA CYS A 190 3.43 -16.55 -15.11
C CYS A 190 3.95 -15.29 -14.43
N ASP A 191 3.78 -15.21 -13.12
CA ASP A 191 4.50 -14.22 -12.32
C ASP A 191 4.46 -14.56 -10.82
N SER A 192 5.32 -13.87 -10.06
CA SER A 192 5.33 -13.92 -8.60
C SER A 192 4.25 -13.03 -7.99
N TYR A 193 3.70 -12.10 -8.76
CA TYR A 193 2.66 -11.19 -8.32
C TYR A 193 1.69 -10.85 -9.47
N LEU A 194 0.46 -10.50 -9.13
CA LEU A 194 -0.47 -9.91 -10.09
C LEU A 194 -0.24 -8.40 -10.15
N ALA A 195 0.02 -7.86 -11.34
CA ALA A 195 0.31 -6.44 -11.49
C ALA A 195 -0.86 -5.54 -11.04
N SER A 196 -0.57 -4.40 -10.42
CA SER A 196 -1.58 -3.56 -9.75
C SER A 196 -2.62 -2.93 -10.67
N GLN A 197 -2.32 -2.83 -11.96
CA GLN A 197 -3.25 -2.38 -13.00
C GLN A 197 -4.24 -3.46 -13.45
N ALA A 198 -3.98 -4.73 -13.13
CA ALA A 198 -4.85 -5.84 -13.48
C ALA A 198 -6.16 -5.72 -12.69
N SER A 199 -7.25 -5.47 -13.40
CA SER A 199 -8.59 -5.34 -12.81
C SER A 199 -9.45 -6.53 -13.20
N LYS A 200 -10.18 -7.09 -12.23
CA LYS A 200 -11.12 -8.16 -12.48
C LYS A 200 -12.29 -7.65 -13.32
N VAL A 201 -12.66 -8.42 -14.33
CA VAL A 201 -13.77 -8.14 -15.26
C VAL A 201 -14.71 -9.33 -15.35
N SER A 202 -15.73 -9.24 -16.19
CA SER A 202 -16.66 -10.36 -16.40
C SER A 202 -15.94 -11.55 -17.02
N ASP A 203 -16.19 -12.76 -16.50
CA ASP A 203 -15.64 -14.00 -17.07
C ASP A 203 -16.09 -14.21 -18.53
N ALA A 204 -17.21 -13.59 -18.94
CA ALA A 204 -17.67 -13.58 -20.33
C ALA A 204 -16.67 -12.94 -21.32
N GLU A 205 -15.73 -12.11 -20.84
CA GLU A 205 -14.69 -11.49 -21.66
C GLU A 205 -13.49 -12.41 -21.90
N CYS A 206 -13.39 -13.53 -21.16
CA CYS A 206 -12.32 -14.51 -21.24
C CYS A 206 -12.77 -15.85 -21.86
N GLN A 207 -13.70 -15.81 -22.81
CA GLN A 207 -14.32 -17.00 -23.40
C GLN A 207 -13.66 -17.48 -24.70
N LYS A 208 -12.43 -17.03 -25.00
CA LYS A 208 -11.73 -17.47 -26.21
C LYS A 208 -11.32 -18.94 -26.07
N PRO A 209 -11.66 -19.82 -27.03
CA PRO A 209 -11.24 -21.22 -26.97
C PRO A 209 -9.73 -21.37 -26.92
N CYS A 210 -9.26 -22.34 -26.14
CA CYS A 210 -7.85 -22.67 -26.05
C CYS A 210 -7.33 -23.34 -27.34
N SER A 211 -6.09 -23.05 -27.69
CA SER A 211 -5.41 -23.61 -28.87
C SER A 211 -5.07 -25.09 -28.71
N GLY A 212 -4.87 -25.57 -27.48
CA GLY A 212 -4.63 -26.99 -27.20
C GLY A 212 -5.89 -27.80 -26.93
N ASP A 213 -7.01 -27.14 -26.61
CA ASP A 213 -8.30 -27.79 -26.36
C ASP A 213 -9.46 -26.78 -26.49
N GLY A 214 -10.17 -26.83 -27.62
CA GLY A 214 -11.24 -25.88 -27.93
C GLY A 214 -12.47 -25.97 -26.99
N SER A 215 -12.55 -26.98 -26.13
CA SER A 215 -13.60 -27.09 -25.11
C SER A 215 -13.34 -26.23 -23.87
N LYS A 216 -12.10 -25.75 -23.71
CA LYS A 216 -11.67 -24.91 -22.58
C LYS A 216 -11.52 -23.45 -23.00
N THR A 217 -11.53 -22.56 -22.02
CA THR A 217 -11.38 -21.12 -22.24
C THR A 217 -10.01 -20.61 -21.79
N CYS A 218 -9.37 -19.80 -22.63
CA CYS A 218 -8.00 -19.32 -22.45
C CYS A 218 -7.92 -17.80 -22.69
N GLY A 219 -8.66 -17.04 -21.89
CA GLY A 219 -8.64 -15.58 -21.93
C GLY A 219 -9.40 -15.00 -23.12
N GLY A 220 -8.97 -13.83 -23.58
CA GLY A 220 -9.57 -13.06 -24.66
C GLY A 220 -8.59 -12.04 -25.22
N ALA A 221 -9.06 -11.08 -26.00
CA ALA A 221 -8.21 -9.97 -26.45
C ALA A 221 -7.98 -8.99 -25.30
N ASN A 222 -6.72 -8.80 -24.87
CA ASN A 222 -6.37 -7.96 -23.73
C ASN A 222 -7.08 -8.42 -22.42
N ARG A 223 -7.25 -9.73 -22.29
CA ARG A 223 -8.04 -10.40 -21.24
C ARG A 223 -7.38 -11.71 -20.88
N ILE A 224 -7.04 -11.86 -19.61
CA ILE A 224 -6.30 -13.01 -19.10
C ILE A 224 -7.12 -13.73 -18.03
N ASN A 225 -7.27 -15.05 -18.19
CA ASN A 225 -7.77 -15.91 -17.11
C ASN A 225 -6.64 -16.11 -16.11
N ILE A 226 -6.86 -15.77 -14.83
CA ILE A 226 -5.86 -15.91 -13.77
C ILE A 226 -6.13 -17.14 -12.92
N TYR A 227 -5.06 -17.85 -12.58
CA TYR A 227 -5.03 -18.98 -11.66
C TYR A 227 -3.98 -18.71 -10.60
N PHE A 228 -4.28 -19.09 -9.35
CA PHE A 228 -3.42 -18.77 -8.21
C PHE A 228 -3.28 -19.92 -7.23
N ALA A 229 -2.04 -20.22 -6.84
CA ALA A 229 -1.69 -21.18 -5.80
C ALA A 229 -1.16 -20.47 -4.55
N LYS A 230 -1.99 -20.38 -3.51
CA LYS A 230 -1.65 -19.72 -2.24
C LYS A 230 -0.42 -20.30 -1.56
N ASP A 231 -0.18 -21.60 -1.69
CA ASP A 231 0.94 -22.27 -1.02
C ASP A 231 2.31 -21.95 -1.63
N LEU A 232 2.34 -21.31 -2.81
CA LEU A 232 3.55 -20.77 -3.45
C LEU A 232 3.72 -19.27 -3.19
N GLU A 233 2.87 -18.65 -2.38
CA GLU A 233 3.03 -17.27 -1.94
C GLU A 233 3.61 -17.23 -0.51
N SER A 234 4.40 -16.21 -0.22
CA SER A 234 4.84 -15.89 1.15
C SER A 234 3.62 -15.65 2.06
N THR A 235 3.60 -16.22 3.27
CA THR A 235 2.61 -15.87 4.30
C THR A 235 2.80 -14.48 4.90
N GLU A 236 3.92 -13.84 4.58
CA GLU A 236 4.27 -12.46 4.95
C GLU A 236 4.65 -11.71 3.66
N PRO A 237 3.70 -11.39 2.77
CA PRO A 237 4.00 -10.70 1.53
C PRO A 237 4.23 -9.21 1.80
N CYS A 238 5.26 -8.62 1.20
CA CYS A 238 5.56 -7.21 1.43
C CYS A 238 4.61 -6.24 0.69
N THR A 239 3.85 -6.76 -0.28
CA THR A 239 2.89 -6.00 -1.08
C THR A 239 1.56 -5.75 -0.36
N SER A 240 1.39 -6.29 0.85
CA SER A 240 0.20 -6.08 1.68
C SER A 240 0.36 -4.90 2.64
N SER A 241 0.35 -3.66 2.12
CA SER A 241 0.08 -2.48 2.96
C SER A 241 -0.43 -1.26 2.19
N VAL A 242 -1.75 -1.22 1.98
CA VAL A 242 -2.55 -0.01 2.31
C VAL A 242 -3.60 -0.40 3.34
N THR A 243 -3.18 -0.52 4.60
CA THR A 243 -3.91 0.03 5.74
C THR A 243 -2.84 0.50 6.72
N THR A 244 -2.34 1.71 6.48
CA THR A 244 -1.32 2.34 7.32
C THR A 244 -1.94 2.76 8.64
N SER A 245 -1.49 2.18 9.74
CA SER A 245 -1.39 2.86 11.03
C SER A 245 0.03 2.70 11.52
N SER A 246 0.89 3.59 11.06
CA SER A 246 2.26 3.76 11.53
C SER A 246 2.27 4.90 12.54
N THR A 247 2.60 4.62 13.80
CA THR A 247 3.17 5.62 14.71
C THR A 247 4.65 5.32 14.91
N THR A 248 5.43 6.23 14.36
CA THR A 248 6.88 6.42 14.44
C THR A 248 7.39 6.39 15.89
N ALA A 249 8.42 5.60 16.13
CA ALA A 249 9.27 5.69 17.32
C ALA A 249 10.44 6.66 17.04
N THR A 250 10.65 7.61 17.95
CA THR A 250 11.81 8.52 18.03
C THR A 250 12.75 8.02 19.13
N PRO A 251 14.08 8.14 19.00
CA PRO A 251 15.03 7.67 20.01
C PRO A 251 15.23 8.69 21.14
N THR A 252 15.41 8.18 22.37
CA THR A 252 15.77 8.97 23.55
C THR A 252 17.17 8.54 24.03
N PRO A 253 18.05 9.45 24.47
CA PRO A 253 19.35 9.09 25.04
C PRO A 253 19.15 8.53 26.45
N THR A 254 19.93 7.52 26.86
CA THR A 254 20.02 7.16 28.28
C THR A 254 21.45 6.86 28.70
N THR A 255 21.84 7.69 29.66
CA THR A 255 22.98 7.58 30.55
C THR A 255 22.96 6.25 31.30
N SER A 256 24.16 5.70 31.46
CA SER A 256 24.58 4.59 32.31
C SER A 256 23.88 4.49 33.68
N THR A 257 23.56 3.27 34.14
CA THR A 257 24.30 2.53 35.19
C THR A 257 23.69 1.13 35.41
N SER A 258 24.58 0.18 35.65
CA SER A 258 24.47 -1.29 35.73
C SER A 258 23.67 -1.86 36.91
N SER A 259 23.08 -3.06 36.73
CA SER A 259 23.43 -4.29 37.50
C SER A 259 22.52 -5.52 37.20
N THR A 260 23.14 -6.56 36.64
CA THR A 260 23.17 -8.00 37.02
C THR A 260 21.88 -8.85 37.19
N SER A 261 21.72 -9.79 36.23
CA SER A 261 21.34 -11.22 36.28
C SER A 261 20.23 -11.77 37.19
N SER A 262 19.27 -12.51 36.60
CA SER A 262 19.18 -14.00 36.69
C SER A 262 17.92 -14.58 35.99
N VAL A 263 18.04 -15.86 35.59
CA VAL A 263 17.16 -16.70 34.76
C VAL A 263 16.13 -17.45 35.61
N THR A 264 14.88 -17.62 35.15
CA THR A 264 14.16 -18.92 35.24
C THR A 264 12.95 -19.01 34.28
N THR A 265 12.87 -20.14 33.58
CA THR A 265 11.73 -20.68 32.80
C THR A 265 10.71 -21.40 33.68
N THR A 266 9.41 -21.28 33.39
CA THR A 266 8.40 -22.34 33.64
C THR A 266 7.19 -22.22 32.71
N THR A 267 6.79 -23.37 32.15
CA THR A 267 5.59 -23.67 31.35
C THR A 267 4.38 -23.99 32.25
N GLY A 268 3.14 -23.67 31.82
CA GLY A 268 1.93 -24.17 32.47
C GLY A 268 0.59 -23.59 31.96
N THR A 269 -0.38 -24.47 31.72
CA THR A 269 -1.68 -24.31 31.03
C THR A 269 -2.83 -23.77 31.91
N SER A 270 -3.76 -23.05 31.27
CA SER A 270 -5.15 -22.62 31.61
C SER A 270 -5.77 -22.83 33.01
N THR A 271 -6.33 -21.75 33.59
CA THR A 271 -7.68 -21.71 34.24
C THR A 271 -8.08 -20.26 34.65
N THR A 272 -9.40 -20.03 34.64
CA THR A 272 -10.22 -18.84 34.97
C THR A 272 -9.65 -17.83 36.00
N SER A 273 -9.64 -16.53 35.67
CA SER A 273 -9.30 -15.44 36.60
C SER A 273 -10.37 -14.34 36.68
N THR A 274 -10.95 -14.16 37.86
CA THR A 274 -11.76 -13.00 38.30
C THR A 274 -10.86 -11.78 38.53
N GLY A 275 -11.09 -10.68 37.82
CA GLY A 275 -10.34 -9.42 38.00
C GLY A 275 -11.15 -8.35 38.75
N THR A 276 -10.66 -7.94 39.92
CA THR A 276 -11.21 -6.82 40.72
C THR A 276 -10.50 -5.51 40.31
N GLY A 277 -11.26 -4.44 40.06
CA GLY A 277 -10.78 -3.20 39.44
C GLY A 277 -9.80 -2.36 40.29
N THR A 278 -8.83 -1.74 39.62
CA THR A 278 -7.84 -0.80 40.17
C THR A 278 -8.26 0.65 39.93
N THR A 279 -8.30 1.47 40.98
CA THR A 279 -8.56 2.93 40.90
C THR A 279 -7.26 3.67 40.54
N SER A 280 -7.27 4.54 39.52
CA SER A 280 -6.10 5.35 39.14
C SER A 280 -6.49 6.77 38.68
N THR A 281 -5.69 7.76 39.06
CA THR A 281 -6.06 9.19 39.06
C THR A 281 -5.77 9.96 37.75
N SER A 282 -5.47 9.29 36.63
CA SER A 282 -5.21 10.01 35.35
C SER A 282 -5.76 9.37 34.06
N THR A 283 -5.79 8.04 33.92
CA THR A 283 -6.39 7.36 32.76
C THR A 283 -6.82 5.94 33.11
N GLY A 284 -8.10 5.61 32.89
CA GLY A 284 -8.64 4.26 33.12
C GLY A 284 -8.61 3.44 31.83
N THR A 285 -7.76 2.42 31.76
CA THR A 285 -7.71 1.48 30.63
C THR A 285 -8.85 0.45 30.72
N GLY A 286 -9.60 0.32 29.64
CA GLY A 286 -10.69 -0.64 29.51
C GLY A 286 -10.17 -2.08 29.49
N THR A 287 -10.96 -3.00 30.02
CA THR A 287 -10.67 -4.44 30.06
C THR A 287 -11.72 -5.23 29.27
N THR A 288 -11.32 -6.37 28.71
CA THR A 288 -12.17 -7.26 27.91
C THR A 288 -12.36 -8.59 28.64
N SER A 289 -13.61 -9.01 28.82
CA SER A 289 -13.98 -10.26 29.51
C SER A 289 -14.67 -11.22 28.54
N THR A 290 -14.21 -12.47 28.43
CA THR A 290 -14.81 -13.49 27.55
C THR A 290 -15.05 -14.81 28.29
N GLY A 291 -16.22 -15.42 28.10
CA GLY A 291 -16.60 -16.65 28.79
C GLY A 291 -18.06 -17.05 28.55
N THR A 292 -18.48 -18.25 28.98
CA THR A 292 -19.89 -18.68 28.90
C THR A 292 -20.79 -17.87 29.84
N THR A 293 -20.27 -17.44 30.98
CA THR A 293 -20.89 -16.42 31.85
C THR A 293 -19.82 -15.38 32.17
N SER A 294 -20.00 -14.17 31.65
CA SER A 294 -19.01 -13.08 31.74
C SER A 294 -19.49 -11.99 32.69
N THR A 295 -18.85 -11.89 33.86
CA THR A 295 -19.07 -10.78 34.80
C THR A 295 -18.35 -9.52 34.32
N GLY A 296 -19.09 -8.46 34.02
CA GLY A 296 -18.55 -7.21 33.47
C GLY A 296 -17.60 -6.49 34.42
N THR A 297 -16.72 -5.68 33.82
CA THR A 297 -15.67 -4.93 34.50
C THR A 297 -16.02 -3.44 34.62
N THR A 298 -15.41 -2.79 35.62
CA THR A 298 -15.57 -1.35 35.91
C THR A 298 -14.28 -0.60 35.62
N SER A 299 -14.35 0.51 34.87
CA SER A 299 -13.22 1.41 34.62
C SER A 299 -13.53 2.82 35.13
N THR A 300 -12.62 3.39 35.93
CA THR A 300 -12.76 4.73 36.53
C THR A 300 -11.51 5.56 36.30
N GLY A 301 -11.67 6.78 35.79
CA GLY A 301 -10.57 7.71 35.51
C GLY A 301 -11.02 8.97 34.77
N THR A 302 -10.19 10.03 34.75
CA THR A 302 -10.50 11.32 34.09
C THR A 302 -10.81 11.17 32.59
N THR A 303 -10.10 10.28 31.89
CA THR A 303 -10.53 9.73 30.59
C THR A 303 -10.60 8.22 30.73
N SER A 304 -11.79 7.64 30.52
CA SER A 304 -12.04 6.20 30.66
C SER A 304 -12.28 5.58 29.28
N THR A 305 -11.40 4.65 28.91
CA THR A 305 -11.61 3.79 27.74
C THR A 305 -12.61 2.68 28.09
N GLY A 306 -13.66 2.54 27.30
CA GLY A 306 -14.77 1.61 27.54
C GLY A 306 -14.38 0.17 27.85
N THR A 307 -15.17 -0.51 28.68
CA THR A 307 -15.04 -1.94 28.97
C THR A 307 -15.96 -2.78 28.05
N THR A 308 -15.52 -4.01 27.70
CA THR A 308 -16.26 -4.92 26.81
C THR A 308 -16.45 -6.30 27.46
N SER A 309 -17.67 -6.84 27.44
CA SER A 309 -17.97 -8.18 27.95
C SER A 309 -18.71 -9.02 26.90
N THR A 310 -18.21 -10.22 26.61
CA THR A 310 -18.78 -11.12 25.60
C THR A 310 -18.98 -12.52 26.18
N GLY A 311 -20.20 -13.05 26.09
CA GLY A 311 -20.54 -14.37 26.63
C GLY A 311 -22.00 -14.77 26.40
N THR A 312 -22.37 -16.03 26.66
CA THR A 312 -23.78 -16.47 26.55
C THR A 312 -24.69 -15.77 27.57
N THR A 313 -24.17 -15.46 28.76
CA THR A 313 -24.81 -14.55 29.72
C THR A 313 -23.79 -13.51 30.18
N SER A 314 -24.08 -12.22 29.95
CA SER A 314 -23.18 -11.10 30.25
C SER A 314 -23.86 -10.13 31.22
N THR A 315 -23.38 -10.05 32.46
CA THR A 315 -23.74 -8.97 33.38
C THR A 315 -22.86 -7.77 33.03
N GLY A 316 -23.45 -6.69 32.52
CA GLY A 316 -22.78 -5.64 31.78
C GLY A 316 -21.78 -4.79 32.56
N THR A 317 -21.24 -3.79 31.86
CA THR A 317 -19.97 -3.12 32.19
C THR A 317 -20.16 -1.64 32.52
N THR A 318 -19.36 -1.09 33.44
CA THR A 318 -19.49 0.29 33.94
C THR A 318 -18.25 1.14 33.63
N SER A 319 -18.43 2.35 33.10
CA SER A 319 -17.34 3.33 32.90
C SER A 319 -17.71 4.69 33.52
N THR A 320 -16.82 5.27 34.32
CA THR A 320 -17.06 6.57 34.98
C THR A 320 -15.85 7.50 34.85
N GLY A 321 -16.04 8.64 34.19
CA GLY A 321 -14.97 9.61 33.92
C GLY A 321 -15.44 10.89 33.24
N THR A 322 -14.67 11.99 33.29
CA THR A 322 -15.02 13.26 32.63
C THR A 322 -15.24 13.11 31.11
N THR A 323 -14.45 12.24 30.46
CA THR A 323 -14.71 11.76 29.08
C THR A 323 -14.77 10.24 29.09
N SER A 324 -15.91 9.65 28.69
CA SER A 324 -16.13 8.20 28.66
C SER A 324 -16.44 7.71 27.24
N THR A 325 -15.67 6.74 26.76
CA THR A 325 -15.79 6.20 25.39
C THR A 325 -16.86 5.11 25.21
N GLY A 326 -17.79 4.99 26.18
CA GLY A 326 -18.91 4.07 26.11
C GLY A 326 -18.58 2.63 26.46
N THR A 327 -19.57 1.78 26.73
CA THR A 327 -19.37 0.38 27.14
C THR A 327 -20.20 -0.57 26.27
N THR A 328 -19.68 -1.79 26.03
CA THR A 328 -20.28 -2.77 25.11
C THR A 328 -20.49 -4.13 25.76
N SER A 329 -21.70 -4.67 25.70
CA SER A 329 -22.03 -6.03 26.15
C SER A 329 -22.70 -6.83 25.04
N THR A 330 -22.20 -8.05 24.77
CA THR A 330 -22.74 -8.92 23.71
C THR A 330 -22.96 -10.33 24.24
N GLY A 331 -24.19 -10.84 24.13
CA GLY A 331 -24.56 -12.16 24.64
C GLY A 331 -26.05 -12.51 24.54
N THR A 332 -26.41 -13.79 24.56
CA THR A 332 -27.82 -14.24 24.47
C THR A 332 -28.72 -13.64 25.58
N THR A 333 -28.19 -13.40 26.78
CA THR A 333 -28.82 -12.57 27.80
C THR A 333 -27.80 -11.52 28.28
N SER A 334 -28.12 -10.23 28.12
CA SER A 334 -27.23 -9.11 28.45
C SER A 334 -27.89 -8.15 29.46
N THR A 335 -27.32 -8.07 30.67
CA THR A 335 -27.79 -7.22 31.78
C THR A 335 -27.00 -5.92 31.88
N GLY A 336 -27.38 -4.92 31.11
CA GLY A 336 -27.16 -3.48 31.32
C GLY A 336 -25.75 -2.89 31.39
N THR A 337 -25.51 -1.87 30.59
CA THR A 337 -24.25 -1.11 30.49
C THR A 337 -24.44 0.34 30.94
N THR A 338 -23.52 0.85 31.77
CA THR A 338 -23.61 2.21 32.33
C THR A 338 -22.37 3.04 31.98
N SER A 339 -22.57 4.24 31.44
CA SER A 339 -21.52 5.23 31.20
C SER A 339 -21.89 6.59 31.79
N THR A 340 -21.02 7.15 32.63
CA THR A 340 -21.28 8.41 33.34
C THR A 340 -20.10 9.38 33.18
N GLY A 341 -20.34 10.55 32.58
CA GLY A 341 -19.29 11.53 32.28
C GLY A 341 -19.79 12.79 31.58
N THR A 342 -19.07 13.92 31.68
CA THR A 342 -19.40 15.18 30.98
C THR A 342 -19.53 15.02 29.46
N THR A 343 -18.67 14.20 28.83
CA THR A 343 -18.85 13.76 27.43
C THR A 343 -18.89 12.22 27.39
N SER A 344 -20.01 11.66 26.93
CA SER A 344 -20.23 10.20 26.85
C SER A 344 -20.55 9.78 25.42
N THR A 345 -19.78 8.84 24.85
CA THR A 345 -20.00 8.35 23.46
C THR A 345 -21.03 7.20 23.35
N GLY A 346 -21.86 7.01 24.38
CA GLY A 346 -23.01 6.09 24.36
C GLY A 346 -22.73 4.69 24.87
N THR A 347 -23.74 3.83 24.97
CA THR A 347 -23.58 2.42 25.40
C THR A 347 -24.34 1.48 24.48
N THR A 348 -23.78 0.27 24.26
CA THR A 348 -24.33 -0.71 23.30
C THR A 348 -24.53 -2.07 23.97
N SER A 349 -25.75 -2.61 23.89
CA SER A 349 -26.08 -3.96 24.35
C SER A 349 -26.76 -4.77 23.24
N THR A 350 -26.26 -5.97 22.95
CA THR A 350 -26.75 -6.82 21.86
C THR A 350 -26.96 -8.25 22.32
N GLY A 351 -28.20 -8.74 22.26
CA GLY A 351 -28.58 -10.05 22.78
C GLY A 351 -30.04 -10.44 22.55
N THR A 352 -30.44 -11.71 22.71
CA THR A 352 -31.86 -12.12 22.60
C THR A 352 -32.74 -11.52 23.70
N THR A 353 -32.20 -11.32 24.90
CA THR A 353 -32.84 -10.57 25.99
C THR A 353 -31.88 -9.51 26.51
N SER A 354 -32.28 -8.23 26.43
CA SER A 354 -31.46 -7.08 26.81
C SER A 354 -32.17 -6.21 27.87
N THR A 355 -31.56 -6.04 29.04
CA THR A 355 -32.10 -5.23 30.16
C THR A 355 -31.18 -4.01 30.42
N GLY A 356 -31.68 -2.79 30.28
CA GLY A 356 -31.17 -1.57 30.94
C GLY A 356 -29.86 -0.94 30.45
N THR A 357 -29.86 -0.04 29.46
CA THR A 357 -28.66 0.78 29.11
C THR A 357 -28.82 2.25 29.55
N THR A 358 -27.86 2.82 30.28
CA THR A 358 -27.93 4.20 30.78
C THR A 358 -26.66 4.99 30.46
N SER A 359 -26.84 6.16 29.82
CA SER A 359 -25.77 7.13 29.55
C SER A 359 -26.13 8.50 30.12
N THR A 360 -25.27 9.05 30.97
CA THR A 360 -25.51 10.32 31.70
C THR A 360 -24.36 11.29 31.49
N GLY A 361 -24.62 12.46 30.88
CA GLY A 361 -23.59 13.44 30.57
C GLY A 361 -24.08 14.76 29.97
N THR A 362 -23.25 15.81 29.92
CA THR A 362 -23.62 17.10 29.29
C THR A 362 -23.74 16.99 27.76
N THR A 363 -22.92 16.14 27.12
CA THR A 363 -23.00 15.75 25.70
C THR A 363 -23.02 14.21 25.62
N SER A 364 -24.07 13.63 25.02
CA SER A 364 -24.25 12.17 24.89
C SER A 364 -24.63 11.82 23.45
N THR A 365 -23.97 10.83 22.85
CA THR A 365 -24.27 10.42 21.45
C THR A 365 -25.37 9.35 21.33
N GLY A 366 -25.91 8.83 22.45
CA GLY A 366 -27.10 7.97 22.49
C GLY A 366 -26.91 6.61 23.16
N THR A 367 -27.95 5.77 23.18
CA THR A 367 -27.88 4.37 23.63
C THR A 367 -28.51 3.45 22.59
N THR A 368 -27.95 2.26 22.41
CA THR A 368 -28.42 1.26 21.44
C THR A 368 -28.61 -0.09 22.12
N SER A 369 -29.83 -0.63 22.06
CA SER A 369 -30.18 -1.95 22.56
C SER A 369 -30.87 -2.76 21.47
N THR A 370 -30.34 -3.93 21.13
CA THR A 370 -30.88 -4.76 20.03
C THR A 370 -31.11 -6.18 20.54
N GLY A 371 -32.37 -6.62 20.52
CA GLY A 371 -32.79 -7.93 21.04
C GLY A 371 -34.28 -8.24 20.97
N THR A 372 -34.66 -9.52 20.92
CA THR A 372 -36.08 -9.96 20.83
C THR A 372 -36.96 -9.46 21.99
N THR A 373 -36.40 -9.30 23.20
CA THR A 373 -37.05 -8.65 24.35
C THR A 373 -36.13 -7.57 24.92
N SER A 374 -36.59 -6.31 24.95
CA SER A 374 -35.83 -5.15 25.42
C SER A 374 -36.56 -4.43 26.55
N THR A 375 -35.89 -4.20 27.68
CA THR A 375 -36.48 -3.47 28.83
C THR A 375 -35.56 -2.32 29.25
N GLY A 376 -36.07 -1.07 29.25
CA GLY A 376 -35.40 0.13 29.79
C GLY A 376 -34.19 0.66 29.03
N THR A 377 -34.35 1.78 28.32
CA THR A 377 -33.24 2.59 27.78
C THR A 377 -33.40 4.05 28.22
N GLY A 378 -32.37 4.64 28.82
CA GLY A 378 -32.41 6.01 29.35
C GLY A 378 -31.20 6.85 28.97
N THR A 379 -31.45 8.11 28.58
CA THR A 379 -30.41 9.12 28.34
C THR A 379 -30.78 10.44 29.02
N THR A 380 -29.82 11.04 29.72
CA THR A 380 -29.98 12.38 30.34
C THR A 380 -28.88 13.29 29.80
N SER A 381 -29.27 14.34 29.06
CA SER A 381 -28.36 15.29 28.36
C SER A 381 -28.84 16.74 28.45
N THR A 382 -27.91 17.69 28.54
CA THR A 382 -28.24 19.12 28.78
C THR A 382 -27.96 20.07 27.60
N SER A 383 -27.21 19.70 26.54
CA SER A 383 -26.88 20.66 25.45
C SER A 383 -26.95 20.19 23.99
N THR A 384 -26.46 19.00 23.61
CA THR A 384 -26.48 18.55 22.18
C THR A 384 -26.49 17.03 22.05
N GLY A 385 -27.36 16.51 21.16
CA GLY A 385 -27.46 15.11 20.71
C GLY A 385 -28.31 14.21 21.61
N THR A 386 -29.37 13.61 21.08
CA THR A 386 -30.00 12.43 21.70
C THR A 386 -30.67 11.56 20.62
N SER A 387 -30.27 10.29 20.54
CA SER A 387 -31.07 9.23 19.93
C SER A 387 -31.04 8.00 20.83
N THR A 388 -32.21 7.41 21.06
CA THR A 388 -32.33 6.09 21.71
C THR A 388 -32.84 5.14 20.64
N THR A 389 -32.13 4.04 20.41
CA THR A 389 -32.54 3.04 19.42
C THR A 389 -32.73 1.71 20.13
N SER A 390 -33.99 1.24 20.16
CA SER A 390 -34.35 -0.10 20.62
C SER A 390 -34.97 -0.88 19.47
N THR A 391 -34.53 -2.11 19.24
CA THR A 391 -35.06 -2.97 18.18
C THR A 391 -35.36 -4.35 18.75
N GLY A 392 -36.66 -4.69 18.85
CA GLY A 392 -37.14 -5.93 19.46
C GLY A 392 -38.65 -6.15 19.29
N THR A 393 -39.10 -7.40 19.44
CA THR A 393 -40.52 -7.79 19.30
C THR A 393 -41.38 -7.45 20.52
N THR A 394 -40.77 -7.13 21.67
CA THR A 394 -41.46 -6.63 22.87
C THR A 394 -40.58 -5.59 23.58
N SER A 395 -41.08 -4.38 23.77
CA SER A 395 -40.35 -3.23 24.33
C SER A 395 -41.15 -2.50 25.41
N THR A 396 -40.58 -2.32 26.60
CA THR A 396 -41.15 -1.49 27.68
C THR A 396 -40.15 -0.40 28.11
N GLY A 397 -40.58 0.87 28.00
CA GLY A 397 -39.93 2.05 28.60
C GLY A 397 -38.74 2.65 27.83
N THR A 398 -38.96 3.80 27.18
CA THR A 398 -37.93 4.72 26.67
C THR A 398 -38.08 6.07 27.39
N GLY A 399 -37.02 6.53 28.06
CA GLY A 399 -37.03 7.82 28.77
C GLY A 399 -35.92 8.73 28.27
N THR A 400 -36.29 9.88 27.71
CA THR A 400 -35.38 10.97 27.33
C THR A 400 -35.75 12.22 28.11
N THR A 401 -34.84 12.74 28.92
CA THR A 401 -35.01 14.04 29.56
C THR A 401 -34.11 15.05 28.86
N SER A 402 -34.71 15.93 28.03
CA SER A 402 -34.04 16.99 27.29
C SER A 402 -34.67 18.35 27.60
N THR A 403 -33.88 19.30 28.06
CA THR A 403 -34.29 20.72 28.14
C THR A 403 -33.94 21.42 26.82
N GLY A 404 -34.83 21.35 25.83
CA GLY A 404 -34.66 22.03 24.54
C GLY A 404 -35.73 21.63 23.50
N THR A 405 -36.36 22.62 22.89
CA THR A 405 -37.60 22.57 22.07
C THR A 405 -37.43 22.05 20.63
N GLY A 406 -38.30 21.12 20.19
CA GLY A 406 -39.04 21.22 18.92
C GLY A 406 -38.63 20.41 17.65
N THR A 407 -39.12 19.16 17.57
CA THR A 407 -39.89 18.46 16.49
C THR A 407 -39.52 18.42 14.97
N SER A 408 -39.67 17.19 14.45
CA SER A 408 -39.58 16.47 13.14
C SER A 408 -40.08 17.04 11.78
N THR A 409 -39.56 16.52 10.65
CA THR A 409 -40.12 15.45 9.73
C THR A 409 -39.71 15.63 8.24
N THR A 410 -39.45 14.54 7.52
CA THR A 410 -39.24 14.43 6.05
C THR A 410 -40.55 14.30 5.25
N SER A 411 -40.68 14.91 4.06
CA SER A 411 -41.29 14.31 2.83
C SER A 411 -41.35 15.26 1.62
N THR A 412 -41.24 14.66 0.43
CA THR A 412 -41.20 15.22 -0.93
C THR A 412 -42.59 15.58 -1.48
N THR A 413 -42.78 16.71 -2.18
CA THR A 413 -43.69 16.82 -3.35
C THR A 413 -43.45 18.09 -4.17
N THR A 414 -43.52 17.96 -5.49
CA THR A 414 -43.50 18.99 -6.54
C THR A 414 -44.79 19.83 -6.56
N THR A 415 -44.69 21.16 -6.71
CA THR A 415 -45.69 21.99 -7.42
C THR A 415 -45.10 23.33 -7.90
N THR A 416 -45.71 23.82 -8.98
CA THR A 416 -45.29 24.83 -9.96
C THR A 416 -45.52 26.30 -9.57
N SER A 417 -44.68 27.19 -10.13
CA SER A 417 -44.82 28.66 -10.32
C SER A 417 -44.93 29.55 -9.08
N SER A 418 -44.13 30.61 -8.95
CA SER A 418 -44.39 31.89 -9.67
C SER A 418 -43.18 32.82 -9.66
N LYS A 419 -43.06 33.60 -10.73
CA LYS A 419 -42.05 34.64 -10.99
C LYS A 419 -42.05 35.74 -9.92
N THR A 420 -40.88 36.30 -9.64
CA THR A 420 -40.75 37.75 -9.41
C THR A 420 -39.44 38.22 -10.03
N PHE A 421 -39.57 39.16 -10.97
CA PHE A 421 -38.48 39.92 -11.57
C PHE A 421 -37.94 40.93 -10.55
N THR A 422 -36.63 41.01 -10.40
CA THR A 422 -35.95 42.28 -10.10
C THR A 422 -34.74 42.43 -11.00
N THR A 423 -34.79 43.47 -11.80
CA THR A 423 -33.78 43.93 -12.75
C THR A 423 -32.78 44.78 -11.98
N SER A 424 -31.48 44.51 -12.09
CA SER A 424 -30.48 45.58 -11.99
C SER A 424 -29.17 45.22 -12.68
N THR A 425 -28.91 46.05 -13.70
CA THR A 425 -27.62 46.61 -14.11
C THR A 425 -26.48 45.64 -14.41
N ARG A 426 -26.38 45.36 -15.72
CA ARG A 426 -25.17 44.88 -16.38
C ARG A 426 -24.07 45.93 -16.30
N THR A 427 -23.16 45.77 -15.35
CA THR A 427 -21.82 46.39 -15.41
C THR A 427 -20.94 45.44 -16.22
N SER A 428 -20.57 45.86 -17.44
CA SER A 428 -19.54 45.19 -18.23
C SER A 428 -18.19 45.37 -17.53
N THR A 429 -17.85 44.43 -16.67
CA THR A 429 -16.46 44.17 -16.32
C THR A 429 -16.06 42.92 -17.09
N THR A 430 -15.06 43.05 -17.95
CA THR A 430 -14.29 41.91 -18.44
C THR A 430 -13.74 41.17 -17.23
N SER A 431 -14.45 40.13 -16.79
CA SER A 431 -13.98 39.21 -15.75
C SER A 431 -12.84 38.40 -16.36
N SER A 432 -11.62 38.93 -16.25
CA SER A 432 -10.44 38.12 -16.48
C SER A 432 -10.31 37.18 -15.29
N CYS A 433 -10.94 36.01 -15.38
CA CYS A 433 -10.82 34.90 -14.42
C CYS A 433 -9.39 34.30 -14.35
N VAL A 434 -8.36 35.03 -14.82
CA VAL A 434 -6.99 34.54 -14.94
C VAL A 434 -6.21 35.01 -13.71
N PRO A 435 -5.87 34.12 -12.76
CA PRO A 435 -4.97 34.49 -11.68
C PRO A 435 -3.57 34.91 -12.12
N ALA A 436 -2.94 35.73 -11.27
CA ALA A 436 -1.49 35.78 -11.18
C ALA A 436 -0.95 34.39 -10.77
N PRO A 437 0.16 33.91 -11.36
CA PRO A 437 0.68 32.58 -11.10
C PRO A 437 0.98 32.40 -9.61
N THR A 438 0.22 31.51 -8.95
CA THR A 438 0.54 31.06 -7.60
C THR A 438 1.42 29.83 -7.71
N GLN A 439 2.42 29.69 -6.83
CA GLN A 439 3.23 28.46 -6.77
C GLN A 439 2.43 27.41 -6.00
N VAL A 440 1.61 26.63 -6.73
CA VAL A 440 0.83 25.54 -6.13
C VAL A 440 1.77 24.49 -5.56
N CYS A 441 2.90 24.23 -6.23
CA CYS A 441 3.90 23.27 -5.79
C CYS A 441 4.85 23.86 -4.76
N VAL A 442 5.30 23.00 -3.84
CA VAL A 442 6.24 23.35 -2.78
C VAL A 442 7.62 22.77 -3.11
N GLU A 443 8.68 23.53 -2.86
CA GLU A 443 10.04 23.01 -2.96
C GLU A 443 10.34 22.06 -1.79
N GLY A 444 11.00 20.92 -2.06
CA GLY A 444 11.35 19.95 -1.02
C GLY A 444 12.43 20.50 -0.09
N SER A 445 12.03 20.98 1.09
CA SER A 445 12.93 21.59 2.09
C SER A 445 13.66 20.52 2.92
N ASP A 446 14.97 20.37 2.71
CA ASP A 446 15.94 19.75 3.67
C ASP A 446 17.40 19.95 3.20
N TRP A 447 17.75 21.16 2.75
CA TRP A 447 19.12 21.51 2.36
C TRP A 447 19.74 22.50 3.35
N ILE A 448 20.98 22.23 3.77
CA ILE A 448 21.83 23.21 4.45
C ILE A 448 22.02 24.38 3.46
N GLY A 449 21.26 25.46 3.62
CA GLY A 449 21.35 26.66 2.80
C GLY A 449 20.09 27.10 2.01
N HIS A 450 18.91 26.52 2.24
CA HIS A 450 17.59 27.00 1.72
C HIS A 450 17.43 27.25 0.19
N GLU A 451 18.46 27.06 -0.63
CA GLU A 451 18.41 27.29 -2.08
C GLU A 451 18.41 25.97 -2.88
N PRO A 452 17.71 25.92 -4.03
CA PRO A 452 17.70 24.76 -4.91
C PRO A 452 19.10 24.47 -5.48
N ILE A 453 19.39 23.19 -5.75
CA ILE A 453 20.69 22.77 -6.30
C ILE A 453 20.94 23.52 -7.61
N CYS A 454 22.10 24.17 -7.69
CA CYS A 454 22.51 24.97 -8.83
C CYS A 454 21.60 26.18 -9.13
N GLY A 455 20.83 26.64 -8.14
CA GLY A 455 19.89 27.74 -8.31
C GLY A 455 18.78 27.42 -9.32
N VAL A 456 18.47 26.15 -9.56
CA VAL A 456 17.44 25.72 -10.51
C VAL A 456 16.09 25.65 -9.79
N PRO A 457 15.22 26.67 -9.91
CA PRO A 457 13.98 26.73 -9.16
C PRO A 457 12.96 25.73 -9.68
N LEU A 458 11.97 25.42 -8.85
CA LEU A 458 10.84 24.62 -9.29
C LEU A 458 10.00 25.45 -10.30
N PRO A 459 9.75 24.95 -11.52
CA PRO A 459 8.94 25.68 -12.49
C PRO A 459 7.51 25.86 -11.97
N PRO A 460 6.88 27.02 -12.23
CA PRO A 460 5.61 27.35 -11.64
C PRO A 460 4.47 26.46 -12.13
N VAL A 461 3.64 26.00 -11.19
CA VAL A 461 2.35 25.35 -11.48
C VAL A 461 1.25 26.20 -10.88
N SER A 462 0.28 26.57 -11.70
CA SER A 462 -0.89 27.37 -11.29
C SER A 462 -2.16 26.79 -11.91
N CYS A 463 -3.31 27.33 -11.53
CA CYS A 463 -4.57 27.05 -12.22
C CYS A 463 -4.46 27.44 -13.70
N SER A 464 -5.14 26.69 -14.58
CA SER A 464 -5.12 26.94 -16.02
C SER A 464 -5.57 28.37 -16.32
N ASP A 465 -4.93 29.01 -17.29
CA ASP A 465 -5.28 30.33 -17.79
C ASP A 465 -6.40 30.29 -18.86
N ASN A 466 -6.91 29.09 -19.16
CA ASN A 466 -8.00 28.87 -20.11
C ASN A 466 -9.24 28.28 -19.42
N LYS A 467 -10.38 28.99 -19.51
CA LYS A 467 -11.66 28.60 -18.90
C LYS A 467 -12.14 27.19 -19.32
N GLY A 468 -11.83 26.76 -20.55
CA GLY A 468 -12.23 25.45 -21.06
C GLY A 468 -11.64 24.26 -20.30
N ASP A 469 -10.52 24.46 -19.61
CA ASP A 469 -9.77 23.38 -18.98
C ASP A 469 -10.24 23.07 -17.55
N TYR A 470 -10.98 23.98 -16.90
CA TYR A 470 -11.31 23.91 -15.48
C TYR A 470 -12.14 22.68 -15.09
N GLY A 471 -12.91 22.13 -16.04
CA GLY A 471 -13.75 20.95 -15.78
C GLY A 471 -12.99 19.63 -15.76
N LYS A 472 -11.88 19.52 -16.50
CA LYS A 472 -11.15 18.24 -16.68
C LYS A 472 -9.67 18.34 -16.31
N ASN A 473 -9.00 19.44 -16.64
CA ASN A 473 -7.57 19.66 -16.48
C ASN A 473 -7.26 21.05 -15.87
N PRO A 474 -7.68 21.31 -14.61
CA PRO A 474 -7.63 22.66 -14.04
C PRO A 474 -6.20 23.16 -13.70
N PHE A 475 -5.16 22.33 -13.79
CA PHE A 475 -3.79 22.70 -13.43
C PHE A 475 -2.88 22.81 -14.65
N LYS A 476 -1.95 23.77 -14.64
CA LYS A 476 -1.03 24.03 -15.76
C LYS A 476 0.40 24.27 -15.27
N LEU A 477 1.36 23.61 -15.94
CA LEU A 477 2.80 23.75 -15.67
C LEU A 477 3.42 24.76 -16.63
N PHE A 478 3.91 25.89 -16.11
CA PHE A 478 4.49 26.97 -16.90
C PHE A 478 5.99 26.78 -17.10
N ASN A 479 6.35 25.78 -17.91
CA ASN A 479 7.75 25.43 -18.21
C ASN A 479 8.22 25.84 -19.62
N LEU A 480 7.36 26.46 -20.43
CA LEU A 480 7.67 26.89 -21.80
C LEU A 480 7.40 28.41 -21.99
N PRO A 481 8.13 29.08 -22.90
CA PRO A 481 7.88 30.49 -23.22
C PRO A 481 6.49 30.75 -23.80
N ASP A 482 5.98 29.80 -24.59
CA ASP A 482 4.63 29.84 -25.15
C ASP A 482 3.65 29.16 -24.19
N LYS A 483 2.89 29.98 -23.45
CA LYS A 483 1.91 29.52 -22.47
C LYS A 483 0.85 28.60 -23.08
N SER A 484 0.54 28.71 -24.37
CA SER A 484 -0.47 27.85 -25.00
C SER A 484 -0.01 26.38 -25.12
N LYS A 485 1.31 26.15 -25.09
CA LYS A 485 1.93 24.82 -25.23
C LYS A 485 2.31 24.18 -23.90
N CYS A 486 2.13 24.90 -22.80
CA CYS A 486 2.39 24.41 -21.46
C CYS A 486 1.45 23.23 -21.11
N PRO A 487 1.96 22.13 -20.54
CA PRO A 487 1.16 20.95 -20.19
C PRO A 487 0.05 21.27 -19.17
N ILE A 488 -1.11 20.67 -19.36
CA ILE A 488 -2.27 20.75 -18.45
C ILE A 488 -2.55 19.40 -17.80
N PHE A 489 -3.07 19.41 -16.57
CA PHE A 489 -3.22 18.21 -15.75
C PHE A 489 -4.56 18.18 -15.01
N PRO A 490 -5.13 16.98 -14.80
CA PRO A 490 -6.37 16.79 -14.04
C PRO A 490 -6.16 16.91 -12.52
N LYS A 491 -4.92 16.74 -12.03
CA LYS A 491 -4.59 16.75 -10.60
C LYS A 491 -3.36 17.61 -10.33
N ALA A 492 -3.41 18.37 -9.24
CA ALA A 492 -2.31 19.20 -8.76
C ALA A 492 -1.04 18.38 -8.50
N SER A 493 -1.17 17.20 -7.88
CA SER A 493 -0.03 16.32 -7.60
C SER A 493 0.68 15.84 -8.85
N LEU A 494 -0.06 15.54 -9.93
CA LEU A 494 0.54 15.17 -11.22
C LEU A 494 1.28 16.34 -11.86
N ALA A 495 0.68 17.54 -11.83
CA ALA A 495 1.33 18.75 -12.33
C ALA A 495 2.63 19.05 -11.56
N CYS A 496 2.63 18.88 -10.24
CA CYS A 496 3.81 19.11 -9.40
C CYS A 496 4.89 18.03 -9.55
N ILE A 497 4.52 16.76 -9.75
CA ILE A 497 5.50 15.71 -10.07
C ILE A 497 6.20 16.00 -11.40
N GLU A 498 5.46 16.45 -12.41
CA GLU A 498 6.06 16.86 -13.69
C GLU A 498 6.96 18.09 -13.50
N ALA A 499 6.55 19.06 -12.66
CA ALA A 499 7.39 20.21 -12.30
C ALA A 499 8.72 19.78 -11.67
N CYS A 500 8.69 18.82 -10.73
CA CYS A 500 9.90 18.23 -10.14
C CYS A 500 10.78 17.55 -11.22
N GLY A 501 10.17 16.86 -12.18
CA GLY A 501 10.89 16.23 -13.30
C GLY A 501 11.57 17.25 -14.21
N VAL A 502 10.93 18.39 -14.46
CA VAL A 502 11.54 19.50 -15.22
C VAL A 502 12.71 20.12 -14.43
N GLN A 503 12.55 20.32 -13.12
CA GLN A 503 13.62 20.82 -12.25
C GLN A 503 14.84 19.87 -12.26
N LEU A 504 14.63 18.55 -12.18
CA LEU A 504 15.70 17.56 -12.27
C LEU A 504 16.45 17.66 -13.61
N LYS A 505 15.72 17.71 -14.73
CA LYS A 505 16.34 17.83 -16.06
C LYS A 505 17.20 19.08 -16.19
N GLN A 506 16.76 20.20 -15.61
CA GLN A 506 17.52 21.44 -15.60
C GLN A 506 18.73 21.37 -14.66
N CYS A 507 18.58 20.77 -13.48
CA CYS A 507 19.67 20.53 -12.52
C CYS A 507 20.80 19.67 -13.12
N LEU A 508 20.46 18.60 -13.82
CA LEU A 508 21.45 17.74 -14.48
C LEU A 508 22.19 18.46 -15.62
N LYS A 509 21.50 19.36 -16.35
CA LYS A 509 22.06 20.17 -17.44
C LYS A 509 22.86 21.39 -16.95
N ALA A 510 22.68 21.83 -15.71
CA ALA A 510 23.38 22.99 -15.16
C ALA A 510 24.90 22.77 -15.09
N THR A 511 25.68 23.84 -15.28
CA THR A 511 27.14 23.81 -15.35
C THR A 511 27.86 23.95 -13.99
N CYS A 512 27.11 24.23 -12.92
CA CYS A 512 27.55 24.18 -11.52
C CYS A 512 28.25 22.84 -11.16
N LEU A 513 29.27 22.88 -10.30
CA LEU A 513 29.91 21.70 -9.69
C LEU A 513 30.09 21.93 -8.19
N PHE A 514 29.99 20.88 -7.37
CA PHE A 514 30.00 20.98 -5.90
C PHE A 514 31.34 20.56 -5.30
N GLY A 515 32.16 21.52 -4.85
CA GLY A 515 33.34 21.26 -4.02
C GLY A 515 33.00 20.91 -2.55
N ARG A 516 34.03 20.58 -1.76
CA ARG A 516 33.90 20.17 -0.34
C ARG A 516 33.36 21.30 0.56
N ASP A 517 33.60 22.57 0.17
CA ASP A 517 33.29 23.75 1.01
C ASP A 517 32.31 24.75 0.37
N GLY A 518 31.65 24.40 -0.74
CA GLY A 518 30.70 25.30 -1.42
C GLY A 518 31.37 26.30 -2.37
N LEU A 519 30.94 26.23 -3.63
CA LEU A 519 31.11 27.13 -4.77
C LEU A 519 32.54 27.62 -5.18
N GLU A 520 32.95 27.14 -6.37
CA GLU A 520 34.06 27.53 -7.28
C GLU A 520 35.51 27.47 -6.72
N THR A 521 36.50 26.92 -7.42
CA THR A 521 36.95 27.25 -8.78
C THR A 521 37.62 26.05 -9.49
N SER A 522 37.79 26.20 -10.80
CA SER A 522 38.41 25.24 -11.71
C SER A 522 39.89 24.98 -11.41
N GLU A 523 40.30 23.71 -11.38
CA GLU A 523 41.67 23.33 -11.76
C GLU A 523 41.72 21.94 -12.41
N ASN A 524 42.66 21.81 -13.34
CA ASN A 524 42.61 20.98 -14.53
C ASN A 524 43.01 19.52 -14.32
N ASP A 525 42.12 18.69 -13.75
CA ASP A 525 42.27 17.23 -13.85
C ASP A 525 40.96 16.53 -14.23
N GLY A 526 41.01 15.78 -15.34
CA GLY A 526 39.85 15.09 -15.93
C GLY A 526 39.17 14.07 -15.00
N HIS A 527 39.85 13.62 -13.95
CA HIS A 527 39.27 12.77 -12.91
C HIS A 527 38.38 13.55 -11.93
N GLY A 528 38.76 14.77 -11.53
CA GLY A 528 37.99 15.60 -10.61
C GLY A 528 36.62 15.99 -11.17
N LYS A 529 36.57 16.33 -12.47
CA LYS A 529 35.31 16.67 -13.15
C LYS A 529 34.30 15.51 -13.20
N ARG A 530 34.78 14.27 -13.34
CA ARG A 530 33.92 13.08 -13.35
C ARG A 530 33.32 12.81 -11.97
N THR A 531 34.14 12.89 -10.92
CA THR A 531 33.69 12.70 -9.53
C THR A 531 32.73 13.79 -9.08
N LEU A 532 33.03 15.06 -9.39
CA LEU A 532 32.14 16.19 -9.08
C LEU A 532 30.83 16.13 -9.88
N GLY A 533 30.87 15.63 -11.12
CA GLY A 533 29.69 15.36 -11.94
C GLY A 533 28.78 14.28 -11.33
N LEU A 534 29.36 13.20 -10.78
CA LEU A 534 28.62 12.16 -10.06
C LEU A 534 27.97 12.70 -8.78
N ILE A 535 28.69 13.52 -8.02
CA ILE A 535 28.15 14.17 -6.81
C ILE A 535 26.98 15.08 -7.17
N LYS A 536 27.08 15.86 -8.25
CA LYS A 536 25.95 16.67 -8.75
C LYS A 536 24.75 15.81 -9.12
N ASP A 537 24.95 14.73 -9.87
CA ASP A 537 23.87 13.82 -10.29
C ASP A 537 23.12 13.23 -9.08
N ILE A 538 23.86 12.76 -8.07
CA ILE A 538 23.28 12.24 -6.82
C ILE A 538 22.48 13.31 -6.09
N LYS A 539 23.04 14.52 -5.94
CA LYS A 539 22.34 15.62 -5.26
C LYS A 539 21.06 16.02 -6.02
N CYS A 540 21.13 16.20 -7.35
CA CYS A 540 19.95 16.52 -8.18
C CYS A 540 18.85 15.46 -8.05
N LYS A 541 19.20 14.17 -8.07
CA LYS A 541 18.25 13.06 -7.89
C LYS A 541 17.63 13.04 -6.49
N LYS A 542 18.41 13.38 -5.45
CA LYS A 542 17.90 13.53 -4.08
C LYS A 542 16.93 14.71 -3.98
N GLN A 543 17.21 15.85 -4.62
CA GLN A 543 16.27 16.98 -4.69
C GLN A 543 14.97 16.60 -5.38
N PHE A 544 15.05 15.83 -6.48
CA PHE A 544 13.85 15.31 -7.14
C PHE A 544 13.00 14.45 -6.21
N ALA A 545 13.61 13.52 -5.46
CA ALA A 545 12.89 12.66 -4.52
C ALA A 545 12.19 13.47 -3.40
N LEU A 546 12.88 14.48 -2.84
CA LEU A 546 12.32 15.38 -1.84
C LEU A 546 11.18 16.24 -2.41
N CYS A 547 11.34 16.76 -3.63
CA CYS A 547 10.31 17.51 -4.34
C CYS A 547 9.05 16.66 -4.57
N VAL A 548 9.22 15.42 -5.06
CA VAL A 548 8.09 14.51 -5.28
C VAL A 548 7.38 14.20 -3.96
N ALA A 549 8.12 13.91 -2.90
CA ALA A 549 7.55 13.63 -1.58
C ALA A 549 6.73 14.81 -1.02
N ALA A 550 7.27 16.04 -1.10
CA ALA A 550 6.61 17.25 -0.63
C ALA A 550 5.28 17.54 -1.36
N ASN A 551 5.15 17.11 -2.62
CA ASN A 551 3.98 17.39 -3.45
C ASN A 551 2.98 16.22 -3.57
N LYS A 552 3.17 15.11 -2.84
CA LYS A 552 2.25 13.96 -2.86
C LYS A 552 0.86 14.26 -2.30
N LEU A 553 0.77 15.13 -1.28
CA LEU A 553 -0.47 15.42 -0.55
C LEU A 553 -0.97 16.85 -0.78
N ILE A 554 -0.67 17.41 -1.95
CA ILE A 554 -1.05 18.77 -2.27
C ILE A 554 -2.58 18.89 -2.38
N ASN A 555 -3.15 19.97 -1.85
CA ASN A 555 -4.59 20.15 -1.80
C ASN A 555 -5.18 20.09 -3.23
N PRO A 556 -6.06 19.11 -3.54
CA PRO A 556 -6.59 18.94 -4.89
C PRO A 556 -7.62 20.02 -5.27
N ASN A 557 -8.12 20.77 -4.29
CA ASN A 557 -9.20 21.75 -4.49
C ASN A 557 -8.68 23.19 -4.66
N VAL A 558 -7.37 23.42 -4.77
CA VAL A 558 -6.78 24.77 -4.88
C VAL A 558 -7.36 25.59 -6.05
N CYS A 559 -7.75 24.92 -7.14
CA CYS A 559 -8.35 25.56 -8.31
C CYS A 559 -9.88 25.42 -8.41
N LYS A 560 -10.53 24.84 -7.40
CA LYS A 560 -11.98 24.51 -7.45
C LYS A 560 -12.88 25.74 -7.40
N ASP A 561 -12.46 26.78 -6.68
CA ASP A 561 -13.22 28.02 -6.48
C ASP A 561 -12.69 29.19 -7.33
N TYR A 562 -11.73 28.92 -8.23
CA TYR A 562 -10.97 29.96 -8.93
C TYR A 562 -11.76 30.68 -10.04
N CYS A 563 -12.81 30.05 -10.56
CA CYS A 563 -13.76 30.71 -11.46
C CYS A 563 -15.15 30.10 -11.18
N PRO A 564 -16.09 30.84 -10.56
CA PRO A 564 -17.44 30.33 -10.34
C PRO A 564 -18.09 29.99 -11.69
N LYS A 565 -18.82 28.87 -11.71
CA LYS A 565 -19.44 28.28 -12.92
C LYS A 565 -20.30 29.27 -13.70
#